data_AF-A0A2D4L791-F1
#
_entry.id   AF-A0A2D4L791-F1
#
_cell.length_a   1.000
_cell.length_b   1.000
_cell.length_c   1.000
_cell.angle_alpha   90.00
_cell.angle_beta   90.00
_cell.angle_gamma   90.00
#
_symmetry.space_group_name_H-M   'P 1'
#
loop_
_entity.id
_entity.type
_entity.pdbx_description
1 polymer ?
#
loop_
_entity_poly.entity_id
_entity_poly.type
_entity_poly.pdbx_seq_one_letter_code
_entity_poly.pdbx_strand_id
1 'polypeptide(L)'
;DSHQMAISARDPAMHVHYSTQVSILSAMELIWNLCEIMFIEAAPAGLVLCHLLDWVRLHVCEIDNMVCEVLRSENPAKHENFWNVVTGYVLQGRMDEARQLLSKEASTNPTSVHMCKVLDELMKKMPVLSVRLRFYL
;
A
#
# COMPACT_ATOMS: atom_id res chain seq x y z
N ASP A 1 24.74 23.15 -36.76
CA ASP A 1 23.90 22.69 -35.63
C ASP A 1 22.65 21.92 -36.03
N SER A 2 22.78 20.92 -36.90
CA SER A 2 21.70 19.98 -37.28
C SER A 2 21.87 18.60 -36.63
N HIS A 3 23.03 18.31 -36.04
CA HIS A 3 23.29 17.08 -35.29
C HIS A 3 22.74 17.11 -33.86
N GLN A 4 22.71 18.29 -33.20
CA GLN A 4 22.19 18.45 -31.84
C GLN A 4 20.67 18.25 -31.76
N MET A 5 19.93 18.66 -32.81
CA MET A 5 18.47 18.51 -32.87
C MET A 5 18.02 17.07 -33.19
N ALA A 6 18.83 16.31 -33.93
CA ALA A 6 18.53 14.91 -34.25
C ALA A 6 18.71 13.98 -33.05
N ILE A 7 19.63 14.30 -32.13
CA ILE A 7 19.83 13.54 -30.88
C ILE A 7 18.68 13.83 -29.90
N SER A 8 18.19 15.07 -29.87
CA SER A 8 17.06 15.49 -29.01
C SER A 8 15.71 14.89 -29.43
N ALA A 9 15.46 14.68 -30.73
CA ALA A 9 14.19 14.13 -31.24
C ALA A 9 14.13 12.59 -31.25
N ARG A 10 15.26 11.89 -31.15
CA ARG A 10 15.33 10.41 -31.16
C ARG A 10 15.06 9.77 -29.80
N ASP A 11 15.14 10.56 -28.74
CA ASP A 11 15.16 10.11 -27.34
C ASP A 11 13.77 9.94 -26.67
N PRO A 12 12.73 10.77 -26.97
CA PRO A 12 11.44 10.66 -26.28
C PRO A 12 10.66 9.40 -26.66
N ALA A 13 10.65 9.04 -27.94
CA ALA A 13 9.93 7.86 -28.43
C ALA A 13 10.58 6.55 -27.95
N MET A 14 11.91 6.51 -27.89
CA MET A 14 12.66 5.39 -27.31
C MET A 14 12.42 5.29 -25.80
N HIS A 15 12.43 6.41 -25.08
CA HIS A 15 12.12 6.44 -23.65
C HIS A 15 10.70 5.94 -23.34
N VAL A 16 9.69 6.35 -24.13
CA VAL A 16 8.31 5.85 -24.00
C VAL A 16 8.22 4.34 -24.25
N HIS A 17 8.95 3.84 -25.25
CA HIS A 17 9.00 2.41 -25.54
C HIS A 17 9.63 1.61 -24.39
N TYR A 18 10.77 2.08 -23.84
CA TYR A 18 11.39 1.46 -22.67
C TYR A 18 10.51 1.52 -21.43
N SER A 19 9.86 2.66 -21.16
CA SER A 19 8.92 2.80 -20.05
C SER A 19 7.75 1.82 -20.16
N THR A 20 7.25 1.60 -21.39
CA THR A 20 6.21 0.60 -21.65
C THR A 20 6.72 -0.82 -21.38
N GLN A 21 7.93 -1.16 -21.83
CA GLN A 21 8.53 -2.47 -21.57
C GLN A 21 8.75 -2.72 -20.08
N VAL A 22 9.26 -1.71 -19.35
CA VAL A 22 9.42 -1.79 -17.89
C VAL A 22 8.07 -2.03 -17.22
N SER A 23 7.03 -1.31 -17.62
CA SER A 23 5.68 -1.48 -17.06
C SER A 23 5.14 -2.90 -17.29
N ILE A 24 5.37 -3.47 -18.47
CA ILE A 24 4.99 -4.87 -18.79
C ILE A 24 5.78 -5.85 -17.93
N LEU A 25 7.09 -5.67 -17.80
CA LEU A 25 7.94 -6.54 -16.99
C LEU A 25 7.56 -6.48 -15.52
N SER A 26 7.29 -5.29 -14.98
CA SER A 26 6.79 -5.12 -13.61
C SER A 26 5.43 -5.80 -13.40
N ALA A 27 4.53 -5.72 -14.37
CA ALA A 27 3.26 -6.43 -14.30
C ALA A 27 3.44 -7.95 -14.32
N MET A 28 4.36 -8.47 -15.14
CA MET A 28 4.70 -9.90 -15.19
C MET A 28 5.28 -10.38 -13.85
N GLU A 29 6.20 -9.61 -13.27
CA GLU A 29 6.81 -9.91 -11.97
C GLU A 29 5.75 -9.92 -10.85
N LEU A 30 4.86 -8.92 -10.83
CA LEU A 30 3.76 -8.83 -9.87
C LEU A 30 2.83 -10.05 -9.94
N ILE A 31 2.46 -10.48 -11.15
CA ILE A 31 1.63 -11.67 -11.38
C ILE A 31 2.38 -12.95 -10.97
N TRP A 32 3.66 -13.05 -11.32
CA TRP A 32 4.49 -14.20 -10.96
C TRP A 32 4.60 -14.35 -9.43
N ASN A 33 4.93 -13.28 -8.72
CA ASN A 33 5.03 -13.27 -7.26
C ASN A 33 3.70 -13.67 -6.59
N LEU A 34 2.56 -13.25 -7.15
CA LEU A 34 1.26 -13.65 -6.64
C LEU A 34 1.01 -15.16 -6.86
N CYS A 35 1.35 -15.67 -8.04
CA CYS A 35 1.24 -17.10 -8.34
C CYS A 35 2.15 -17.94 -7.43
N GLU A 36 3.34 -17.45 -7.10
CA GLU A 36 4.25 -18.10 -6.18
C GLU A 36 3.62 -18.26 -4.79
N ILE A 37 3.06 -17.18 -4.24
CA ILE A 37 2.36 -17.19 -2.94
C ILE A 37 1.15 -18.14 -2.94
N MET A 38 0.40 -18.19 -4.04
CA MET A 38 -0.87 -18.91 -4.10
C MET A 38 -0.72 -20.40 -4.45
N PHE A 39 0.28 -20.77 -5.25
CA PHE A 39 0.34 -22.09 -5.88
C PHE A 39 1.66 -22.84 -5.69
N ILE A 40 2.76 -22.15 -5.40
CA ILE A 40 4.10 -22.76 -5.35
C ILE A 40 4.55 -22.90 -3.90
N GLU A 41 4.50 -21.81 -3.13
CA GLU A 41 4.76 -21.85 -1.70
C GLU A 41 3.51 -22.35 -0.98
N ALA A 42 3.42 -23.68 -0.77
CA ALA A 42 2.38 -24.32 0.03
C ALA A 42 2.56 -23.99 1.52
N ALA A 43 2.41 -22.72 1.87
CA ALA A 43 2.51 -22.24 3.22
C ALA A 43 1.24 -22.66 4.00
N PRO A 44 1.35 -23.09 5.27
CA PRO A 44 0.20 -23.23 6.15
C PRO A 44 -0.72 -22.00 6.05
N ALA A 45 -2.04 -22.19 6.08
CA ALA A 45 -3.03 -21.14 5.75
C ALA A 45 -2.80 -19.77 6.43
N GLY A 46 -2.20 -19.75 7.62
CA GLY A 46 -1.83 -18.52 8.32
C GLY A 46 -0.66 -17.73 7.70
N LEU A 47 0.30 -18.41 7.06
CA LEU A 47 1.44 -17.77 6.40
C LEU A 47 1.06 -17.16 5.04
N VAL A 48 0.12 -17.78 4.33
CA VAL A 48 -0.40 -17.26 3.05
C VAL A 48 -0.96 -15.85 3.23
N LEU A 49 -1.74 -15.60 4.29
CA LEU A 49 -2.27 -14.26 4.57
C LEU A 49 -1.14 -13.24 4.74
N CYS A 50 -0.08 -13.58 5.46
CA CYS A 50 1.04 -12.66 5.68
C CYS A 50 1.79 -12.36 4.38
N HIS A 51 2.01 -13.37 3.55
CA HIS A 51 2.64 -13.19 2.25
C HIS A 51 1.79 -12.31 1.33
N LEU A 52 0.47 -12.50 1.32
CA LEU A 52 -0.45 -11.65 0.57
C LEU A 52 -0.45 -10.20 1.06
N LEU A 53 -0.44 -9.98 2.39
CA LEU A 53 -0.39 -8.63 2.95
C LEU A 53 0.91 -7.90 2.58
N ASP A 54 2.05 -8.59 2.64
CA ASP A 54 3.34 -8.03 2.22
C ASP A 54 3.35 -7.74 0.71
N TRP A 55 2.80 -8.64 -0.11
CA TRP A 55 2.64 -8.42 -1.55
C TRP A 55 1.77 -7.19 -1.87
N VAL A 56 0.63 -7.03 -1.19
CA VAL A 56 -0.26 -5.87 -1.38
C VAL A 56 0.47 -4.58 -0.99
N ARG A 57 1.20 -4.56 0.12
CA ARG A 57 1.94 -3.37 0.58
C ARG A 57 3.03 -2.94 -0.40
N LEU A 58 3.72 -3.89 -1.04
CA LEU A 58 4.79 -3.60 -2.00
C LEU A 58 4.28 -3.07 -3.34
N HIS A 59 3.08 -3.49 -3.76
CA HIS A 59 2.58 -3.21 -5.11
C HIS A 59 1.41 -2.21 -5.16
N VAL A 60 0.71 -1.96 -4.05
CA VAL A 60 -0.44 -1.03 -3.98
C VAL A 60 -0.05 0.22 -3.16
N CYS A 61 0.69 1.12 -3.80
CA CYS A 61 1.22 2.34 -3.16
C CYS A 61 0.22 3.52 -3.10
N GLU A 62 -0.96 3.39 -3.71
CA GLU A 62 -1.96 4.48 -3.76
C GLU A 62 -2.37 4.97 -2.37
N ILE A 63 -2.46 4.05 -1.40
CA ILE A 63 -2.80 4.37 -0.02
C ILE A 63 -1.74 5.29 0.60
N ASP A 64 -0.46 5.08 0.35
CA ASP A 64 0.61 5.92 0.91
C ASP A 64 0.58 7.35 0.34
N ASN A 65 0.17 7.52 -0.92
CA ASN A 65 -0.05 8.83 -1.51
C ASN A 65 -1.24 9.55 -0.83
N MET A 66 -2.37 8.86 -0.66
CA MET A 66 -3.55 9.41 0.03
C MET A 66 -3.27 9.76 1.49
N VAL A 67 -2.44 8.95 2.18
CA VAL A 67 -1.98 9.24 3.55
C VAL A 67 -1.24 10.56 3.60
N CYS A 68 -0.34 10.81 2.64
CA CYS A 68 0.41 12.06 2.59
C CYS A 68 -0.50 13.27 2.44
N GLU A 69 -1.56 13.17 1.64
CA GLU A 69 -2.57 14.23 1.48
C GLU A 69 -3.35 14.46 2.78
N VAL A 70 -3.88 13.39 3.39
CA VAL A 70 -4.64 13.47 4.64
C VAL A 70 -3.81 14.08 5.77
N LEU A 71 -2.54 13.67 5.91
CA LEU A 71 -1.66 14.14 6.97
C LEU A 71 -1.17 15.58 6.77
N ARG A 72 -1.13 16.07 5.52
CA ARG A 72 -0.79 17.47 5.20
C ARG A 72 -1.98 18.42 5.42
N SER A 73 -3.19 17.89 5.54
CA SER A 73 -4.37 18.69 5.86
C SER A 73 -4.26 19.31 7.25
N GLU A 74 -4.79 20.53 7.40
CA GLU A 74 -4.90 21.21 8.70
C GLU A 74 -5.75 20.41 9.70
N ASN A 75 -6.76 19.68 9.20
CA ASN A 75 -7.58 18.79 10.01
C ASN A 75 -7.72 17.41 9.35
N PRO A 76 -6.76 16.49 9.61
CA PRO A 76 -6.75 15.16 9.01
C PRO A 76 -8.04 14.37 9.24
N ALA A 77 -8.64 14.50 10.43
CA ALA A 77 -9.85 13.78 10.82
C ALA A 77 -11.10 14.19 10.00
N LYS A 78 -11.10 15.41 9.45
CA LYS A 78 -12.18 15.93 8.58
C LYS A 78 -11.87 15.81 7.10
N HIS A 79 -10.69 15.31 6.73
CA HIS A 79 -10.32 15.15 5.33
C HIS A 79 -11.21 14.11 4.64
N GLU A 80 -11.62 14.36 3.40
CA GLU A 80 -12.53 13.48 2.65
C GLU A 80 -11.99 12.04 2.52
N ASN A 81 -10.67 11.91 2.32
CA ASN A 81 -9.99 10.63 2.20
C ASN A 81 -9.64 9.96 3.55
N PHE A 82 -10.00 10.55 4.70
CA PHE A 82 -9.61 9.99 6.00
C PHE A 82 -10.06 8.54 6.18
N TRP A 83 -11.35 8.26 5.94
CA TRP A 83 -11.89 6.91 6.08
C TRP A 83 -11.42 5.95 4.99
N ASN A 84 -11.14 6.46 3.79
CA ASN A 84 -10.54 5.68 2.71
C ASN A 84 -9.14 5.20 3.12
N VAL A 85 -8.33 6.08 3.72
CA VAL A 85 -7.00 5.74 4.23
C VAL A 85 -7.07 4.76 5.40
N VAL A 86 -7.98 4.97 6.37
CA VAL A 86 -8.18 4.03 7.49
C VAL A 86 -8.55 2.65 6.96
N THR A 87 -9.49 2.58 6.01
CA THR A 87 -9.91 1.32 5.39
C THR A 87 -8.75 0.68 4.60
N GLY A 88 -7.98 1.47 3.85
CA GLY A 88 -6.79 1.01 3.13
C GLY A 88 -5.77 0.37 4.05
N TYR A 89 -5.45 1.00 5.18
CA TYR A 89 -4.55 0.43 6.18
C TYR A 89 -5.07 -0.88 6.78
N VAL A 90 -6.37 -0.96 7.09
CA VAL A 90 -6.99 -2.20 7.59
C VAL A 90 -6.88 -3.33 6.54
N LEU A 91 -7.16 -3.03 5.26
CA LEU A 91 -7.06 -4.00 4.16
C LEU A 91 -5.61 -4.44 3.90
N GLN A 92 -4.64 -3.55 4.10
CA GLN A 92 -3.21 -3.85 4.05
C GLN A 92 -2.68 -4.50 5.34
N GLY A 93 -3.53 -4.77 6.34
CA GLY A 93 -3.13 -5.33 7.63
C GLY A 93 -2.22 -4.40 8.46
N ARG A 94 -2.15 -3.11 8.12
CA ARG A 94 -1.40 -2.05 8.80
C ARG A 94 -2.21 -1.51 9.98
N MET A 95 -2.50 -2.42 10.91
CA MET A 95 -3.43 -2.16 12.00
C MET A 95 -2.92 -1.05 12.94
N ASP A 96 -1.62 -0.97 13.18
CA ASP A 96 -1.05 0.07 14.04
C ASP A 96 -1.21 1.47 13.44
N GLU A 97 -1.02 1.63 12.14
CA GLU A 97 -1.22 2.90 11.45
C GLU A 97 -2.71 3.29 11.38
N ALA A 98 -3.61 2.32 11.16
CA ALA A 98 -5.05 2.55 11.24
C ALA A 98 -5.46 3.04 12.64
N ARG A 99 -4.95 2.40 13.70
CA ARG A 99 -5.19 2.79 15.10
C ARG A 99 -4.66 4.19 15.40
N GLN A 100 -3.49 4.54 14.88
CA GLN A 100 -2.94 5.89 15.03
C GLN A 100 -3.85 6.95 14.40
N LEU A 101 -4.41 6.71 13.21
CA LEU A 101 -5.37 7.63 12.60
C LEU A 101 -6.68 7.73 13.39
N LEU A 102 -7.24 6.60 13.82
CA LEU A 102 -8.46 6.57 14.64
C LEU A 102 -8.31 7.34 15.97
N SER A 103 -7.10 7.34 16.55
CA SER A 103 -6.84 8.13 17.76
C SER A 103 -6.96 9.64 17.52
N LYS A 104 -6.62 10.13 16.32
CA LYS A 104 -6.79 11.53 15.92
C LYS A 104 -8.28 11.89 15.76
N GLU A 105 -9.07 11.01 15.15
CA GLU A 105 -10.52 11.17 15.06
C GLU A 105 -11.17 11.19 16.45
N ALA A 106 -10.81 10.27 17.33
CA ALA A 106 -11.31 10.24 18.71
C ALA A 106 -10.95 11.52 19.49
N SER A 107 -9.77 12.11 19.24
CA SER A 107 -9.38 13.37 19.88
C SER A 107 -10.14 14.59 19.36
N THR A 108 -10.58 14.54 18.09
CA THR A 108 -11.22 15.67 17.41
C THR A 108 -12.74 15.63 17.57
N ASN A 109 -13.33 14.44 17.65
CA ASN A 109 -14.76 14.22 17.67
C ASN A 109 -15.18 13.38 18.89
N PRO A 110 -15.72 14.01 19.95
CA PRO A 110 -16.16 13.31 21.16
C PRO A 110 -17.22 12.22 20.93
N THR A 111 -18.01 12.33 19.85
CA THR A 111 -19.08 11.35 19.54
C THR A 111 -18.53 10.04 18.98
N SER A 112 -17.36 10.07 18.32
CA SER A 112 -16.74 8.88 17.73
C SER A 112 -15.79 8.15 18.69
N VAL A 113 -15.47 8.73 19.85
CA VAL A 113 -14.53 8.16 20.85
C VAL A 113 -14.84 6.71 21.21
N HIS A 114 -16.12 6.38 21.48
CA HIS A 114 -16.51 5.02 21.85
C HIS A 114 -16.26 4.04 20.69
N MET A 115 -16.65 4.42 19.47
CA MET A 115 -16.44 3.62 18.27
C MET A 115 -14.95 3.40 18.01
N CYS A 116 -14.14 4.45 18.06
CA CYS A 116 -12.68 4.36 17.86
C CYS A 116 -12.02 3.45 18.89
N LYS A 117 -12.47 3.45 20.15
CA LYS A 117 -11.97 2.52 21.18
C LYS A 117 -12.31 1.06 20.88
N VAL A 118 -13.54 0.77 20.45
CA VAL A 118 -13.93 -0.60 20.08
C VAL A 118 -13.11 -1.10 18.89
N LEU A 119 -12.91 -0.25 17.88
CA LEU A 119 -12.07 -0.56 16.73
C LEU A 119 -10.61 -0.79 17.13
N ASP A 120 -10.05 0.05 18.00
CA ASP A 120 -8.68 -0.11 18.53
C ASP A 120 -8.49 -1.47 19.23
N GLU A 121 -9.43 -1.87 20.09
CA GLU A 121 -9.38 -3.16 20.78
C GLU A 121 -9.57 -4.36 19.85
N LEU A 122 -10.39 -4.22 18.81
CA LEU A 122 -10.55 -5.27 17.80
C LEU A 122 -9.28 -5.43 16.96
N MET A 123 -8.68 -4.32 16.52
CA MET A 123 -7.45 -4.32 15.71
C MET A 123 -6.27 -4.92 16.46
N LYS A 124 -6.15 -4.69 17.78
CA LYS A 124 -5.13 -5.34 18.63
C LYS A 124 -5.23 -6.87 18.68
N LYS A 125 -6.43 -7.41 18.45
CA LYS A 125 -6.68 -8.86 18.45
C LYS A 125 -6.40 -9.51 17.10
N MET A 126 -6.02 -8.73 16.08
CA MET A 126 -5.66 -9.31 14.79
C MET A 126 -4.48 -10.28 14.98
N PRO A 127 -4.58 -11.54 14.53
CA PRO A 127 -3.49 -12.49 14.65
C PRO A 127 -2.34 -12.06 13.74
N VAL A 128 -1.28 -11.52 14.33
CA VAL A 128 -0.03 -11.20 13.63
C VAL A 128 0.83 -12.46 13.59
N LEU A 129 0.78 -13.18 12.48
CA LEU A 129 1.71 -14.29 12.22
C LEU A 129 2.98 -13.67 11.62
N SER A 130 4.05 -13.53 12.41
CA SER A 130 5.27 -12.91 11.92
C SER A 130 6.13 -13.93 11.19
N VAL A 131 6.14 -13.87 9.86
CA VAL A 131 7.16 -14.50 9.00
C VAL A 131 7.57 -13.47 7.96
N ARG A 132 8.84 -13.07 7.97
CA ARG A 132 9.42 -12.21 6.92
C ARG A 132 9.65 -13.05 5.67
N LEU A 133 9.12 -12.61 4.54
CA LEU A 133 9.60 -13.06 3.24
C LEU A 133 11.10 -12.74 3.12
N ARG A 134 11.89 -13.75 2.76
CA ARG A 134 13.12 -13.52 2.01
C ARG A 134 12.69 -13.39 0.55
N PHE A 135 12.25 -12.20 0.14
CA PHE A 135 12.29 -11.90 -1.28
C PHE A 135 13.77 -11.96 -1.66
N TYR A 136 14.15 -12.99 -2.42
CA TYR A 136 15.46 -13.07 -3.03
C TYR A 136 15.52 -11.99 -4.11
N LEU A 137 15.95 -10.79 -3.70
CA LEU A 137 16.62 -9.84 -4.58
C LEU A 137 18.12 -10.11 -4.52
#